data_AF-A0A382V5W2-F1
#
_entry.id   AF-A0A382V5W2-F1
#
_cell.length_a   1.000
_cell.length_b   1.000
_cell.length_c   1.000
_cell.angle_alpha   90.00
_cell.angle_beta   90.00
_cell.angle_gamma   90.00
#
_symmetry.space_group_name_H-M   'P 1'
#
loop_
_entity.id
_entity.type
_entity.pdbx_description
1 polymer ?
#
loop_
_entity_poly.entity_id
_entity_poly.type
_entity_poly.pdbx_seq_one_letter_code
_entity_poly.pdbx_strand_id
1 'polypeptide(L)'
;DKECVIDFMTVGPDVLHQNDAIGFALNKMIEGGYRHIPIINTSGKPVGIISMQDIINHLGEYFYEDITNLPPTPLRKQIQREGG
;
A
#
# COMPACT_ATOMS: atom_id res chain seq x y z
N ASP A 1 27.27 9.43 -25.93
CA ASP A 1 27.06 8.04 -25.47
C ASP A 1 25.59 7.72 -25.37
N LYS A 2 25.20 6.43 -25.49
CA LYS A 2 23.82 5.99 -25.32
C LYS A 2 23.64 5.48 -23.90
N GLU A 3 22.85 6.20 -23.11
CA GLU A 3 22.40 5.77 -21.78
C GLU A 3 21.25 4.77 -21.93
N CYS A 4 21.26 3.67 -21.16
CA CYS A 4 20.19 2.67 -21.16
C CYS A 4 19.35 2.76 -19.88
N VAL A 5 18.04 2.50 -19.96
CA VAL A 5 17.13 2.52 -18.78
C VAL A 5 17.59 1.56 -17.67
N ILE A 6 18.17 0.42 -18.06
CA ILE A 6 18.70 -0.57 -17.11
C ILE A 6 19.78 0.00 -16.18
N ASP A 7 20.46 1.07 -16.59
CA ASP A 7 21.52 1.72 -15.82
C ASP A 7 20.95 2.59 -14.67
N PHE A 8 19.65 2.88 -14.69
CA PHE A 8 18.99 3.78 -13.73
C PHE A 8 17.78 3.17 -13.02
N MET A 9 17.23 2.07 -13.53
CA MET A 9 16.04 1.45 -12.95
C MET A 9 16.34 0.66 -11.68
N THR A 10 15.34 0.51 -10.81
CA THR A 10 15.40 -0.47 -9.72
C THR A 10 15.16 -1.87 -10.27
N VAL A 11 16.17 -2.72 -10.21
CA VAL A 11 16.07 -4.13 -10.60
C VAL A 11 15.32 -4.90 -9.52
N GLY A 12 14.29 -5.66 -9.92
CA GLY A 12 13.51 -6.50 -9.00
C GLY A 12 12.79 -5.70 -7.92
N PRO A 13 11.88 -4.76 -8.29
CA PRO A 13 11.10 -4.03 -7.30
C PRO A 13 10.22 -4.98 -6.48
N ASP A 14 9.82 -4.54 -5.29
CA ASP A 14 8.79 -5.21 -4.51
C ASP A 14 7.47 -5.29 -5.29
N VAL A 15 6.83 -6.45 -5.22
CA VAL A 15 5.55 -6.75 -5.90
C VAL A 15 4.57 -7.41 -4.94
N LEU A 16 3.30 -7.43 -5.33
CA LEU A 16 2.24 -8.18 -4.65
C LEU A 16 1.42 -8.99 -5.65
N HIS A 17 0.71 -9.99 -5.15
CA HIS A 17 -0.32 -10.72 -5.87
C HIS A 17 -1.71 -10.15 -5.58
N GLN A 18 -2.67 -10.43 -6.47
CA GLN A 18 -4.05 -9.90 -6.36
C GLN A 18 -4.77 -10.32 -5.07
N ASN A 19 -4.37 -11.43 -4.47
CA ASN A 19 -4.99 -11.98 -3.26
C ASN A 19 -4.24 -11.61 -1.97
N ASP A 20 -3.16 -10.82 -2.07
CA ASP A 20 -2.43 -10.38 -0.90
C ASP A 20 -3.26 -9.37 -0.10
N ALA A 21 -3.19 -9.47 1.23
CA ALA A 21 -3.89 -8.55 2.10
C ALA A 21 -3.38 -7.11 1.89
N ILE A 22 -4.29 -6.15 1.86
CA ILE A 22 -3.98 -4.72 1.68
C ILE A 22 -3.01 -4.18 2.75
N GLY A 23 -3.00 -4.78 3.94
CA GLY A 23 -2.05 -4.48 5.01
C GLY A 23 -0.60 -4.73 4.61
N PHE A 24 -0.32 -5.75 3.78
CA PHE A 24 1.03 -5.99 3.26
C PHE A 24 1.47 -4.89 2.30
N ALA A 25 0.55 -4.35 1.49
CA ALA A 25 0.85 -3.20 0.64
C ALA A 25 1.25 -1.98 1.46
N LEU A 26 0.49 -1.66 2.49
CA LEU A 26 0.80 -0.54 3.40
C LEU A 26 2.14 -0.76 4.12
N ASN A 27 2.40 -1.96 4.62
CA ASN A 27 3.66 -2.27 5.31
C ASN A 27 4.86 -2.07 4.37
N LYS A 28 4.81 -2.67 3.16
CA LYS A 28 5.85 -2.52 2.14
C LYS A 28 6.06 -1.05 1.73
N MET A 29 4.99 -0.28 1.55
CA MET A 29 5.09 1.14 1.22
C MET A 29 5.77 1.96 2.32
N ILE A 30 5.46 1.68 3.59
CA ILE A 30 6.04 2.37 4.75
C ILE A 30 7.52 2.00 4.91
N GLU A 31 7.83 0.70 4.93
CA GLU A 31 9.19 0.21 5.13
C GLU A 31 10.11 0.57 3.96
N GLY A 32 9.62 0.47 2.73
CA GLY A 32 10.39 0.72 1.52
C GLY A 32 10.44 2.19 1.09
N GLY A 33 9.66 3.08 1.72
CA GLY A 33 9.66 4.51 1.40
C GLY A 33 9.10 4.86 0.03
N TYR A 34 8.24 4.02 -0.54
CA TYR A 34 7.59 4.23 -1.84
C TYR A 34 6.07 4.13 -1.71
N ARG A 35 5.34 4.68 -2.70
CA ARG A 35 3.87 4.82 -2.62
C ARG A 35 3.10 3.99 -3.62
N HIS A 36 3.79 3.20 -4.44
CA HIS A 36 3.20 2.37 -5.48
C HIS A 36 3.81 0.99 -5.45
N ILE A 37 2.99 -0.04 -5.68
CA ILE A 37 3.45 -1.43 -5.78
C ILE A 37 2.84 -2.04 -7.05
N PRO A 38 3.67 -2.63 -7.93
CA PRO A 38 3.17 -3.45 -9.04
C PRO A 38 2.48 -4.72 -8.53
N ILE A 39 1.32 -5.02 -9.12
CA ILE A 39 0.60 -6.27 -8.89
C ILE A 39 0.93 -7.25 -10.01
N ILE A 40 1.33 -8.46 -9.66
CA ILE A 40 1.71 -9.53 -10.61
C ILE A 40 0.74 -10.72 -10.54
N ASN A 41 0.56 -11.38 -11.68
CA ASN A 41 -0.16 -12.65 -11.71
C ASN A 41 0.76 -13.83 -11.30
N THR A 42 0.21 -15.05 -11.31
CA THR A 42 0.95 -16.28 -10.96
C THR A 42 2.08 -16.62 -11.92
N SER A 43 2.10 -16.03 -13.13
CA SER A 43 3.20 -16.16 -14.09
C SER A 43 4.26 -15.07 -13.95
N GLY A 44 4.18 -14.23 -12.91
CA GLY A 44 5.11 -13.13 -12.69
C GLY A 44 4.93 -11.93 -13.62
N LYS A 45 3.84 -11.87 -14.40
CA LYS A 45 3.57 -10.72 -15.28
C LYS A 45 2.85 -9.60 -14.52
N PRO A 46 3.29 -8.34 -14.64
CA PRO A 46 2.54 -7.20 -14.13
C PRO A 46 1.16 -7.13 -14.76
N VAL A 47 0.14 -6.98 -13.92
CA VAL A 47 -1.28 -6.85 -14.31
C VAL A 47 -1.90 -5.55 -13.82
N GLY A 48 -1.21 -4.80 -12.97
CA GLY A 48 -1.67 -3.51 -12.47
C GLY A 48 -0.68 -2.89 -11.50
N ILE A 49 -1.09 -1.77 -10.91
CA ILE A 49 -0.37 -1.03 -9.86
C ILE A 49 -1.41 -0.63 -8.82
N ILE A 50 -1.04 -0.72 -7.55
CA ILE A 50 -1.79 -0.12 -6.44
C ILE A 50 -0.99 1.03 -5.84
N SER A 51 -1.65 2.15 -5.56
CA SER A 51 -1.05 3.27 -4.83
C SER A 51 -1.59 3.38 -3.41
N MET A 52 -0.82 4.03 -2.54
CA MET A 52 -1.29 4.40 -1.20
C MET A 52 -2.57 5.27 -1.27
N GLN A 53 -2.68 6.12 -2.29
CA GLN A 53 -3.86 6.98 -2.48
C GLN A 53 -5.10 6.15 -2.82
N ASP A 54 -4.97 5.12 -3.66
CA ASP A 54 -6.09 4.22 -3.98
C ASP A 54 -6.62 3.54 -2.72
N ILE A 55 -5.72 3.10 -1.84
CA ILE A 55 -6.06 2.49 -0.56
C ILE A 55 -6.80 3.49 0.34
N ILE A 56 -6.27 4.70 0.50
CA ILE A 56 -6.88 5.74 1.35
C ILE A 56 -8.27 6.11 0.83
N ASN A 57 -8.41 6.34 -0.47
CA ASN A 57 -9.69 6.68 -1.09
C ASN A 57 -10.71 5.56 -0.90
N HIS A 58 -10.30 4.32 -1.18
CA HIS A 58 -11.17 3.16 -1.04
C HIS A 58 -11.66 2.98 0.40
N LEU A 59 -10.78 3.16 1.39
CA LEU A 59 -11.15 3.11 2.80
C LEU A 59 -12.09 4.26 3.19
N GLY A 60 -11.83 5.47 2.70
CA GLY A 60 -12.68 6.63 2.96
C GLY A 60 -14.10 6.48 2.40
N GLU A 61 -14.22 5.89 1.20
CA GLU A 61 -15.52 5.56 0.59
C GLU A 61 -16.21 4.42 1.34
N TYR A 62 -15.49 3.36 1.68
CA TYR A 62 -16.05 2.17 2.33
C TYR A 62 -16.57 2.47 3.76
N PHE A 63 -15.84 3.30 4.51
CA PHE A 63 -16.17 3.65 5.90
C PHE A 63 -16.79 5.05 6.04
N TYR A 64 -17.37 5.61 4.98
CA TYR A 64 -17.83 7.00 4.99
C TYR A 64 -18.74 7.32 6.19
N GLU A 65 -19.78 6.51 6.41
CA GLU A 65 -20.72 6.69 7.53
C GLU A 65 -20.05 6.49 8.90
N ASP A 66 -19.10 5.56 9.01
CA ASP A 66 -18.40 5.32 10.27
C ASP A 66 -17.47 6.49 10.60
N ILE A 67 -16.85 7.11 9.58
CA ILE A 67 -15.95 8.26 9.72
C ILE A 67 -16.74 9.53 10.06
N THR A 68 -17.86 9.80 9.40
CA THR A 68 -18.67 11.01 9.62
C THR A 68 -19.35 11.00 11.00
N ASN A 69 -19.66 9.83 11.53
CA ASN A 69 -20.27 9.65 12.85
C ASN A 69 -19.23 9.46 13.97
N LEU A 70 -17.93 9.60 13.68
CA LEU A 70 -16.91 9.57 14.73
C LEU A 70 -17.18 10.68 15.76
N PRO A 71 -17.10 10.37 17.07
CA PRO A 71 -17.17 11.41 18.07
C PRO A 71 -16.02 12.41 17.85
N PRO A 72 -16.23 13.71 18.14
CA PRO A 72 -15.22 14.76 17.93
C PRO A 72 -13.93 14.53 18.74
N THR A 73 -13.97 13.61 19.71
CA THR A 73 -12.81 13.13 20.44
C THR A 73 -12.73 11.61 20.27
N PRO A 74 -11.65 11.06 19.67
CA PRO A 74 -11.49 9.63 19.51
C PRO A 74 -11.58 8.92 20.86
N LEU A 75 -12.46 7.92 20.98
CA LEU A 75 -12.68 7.18 22.23
C LEU A 75 -11.50 6.30 22.66
N ARG A 76 -10.41 6.28 21.88
CA ARG A 76 -9.25 5.42 22.12
C ARG A 76 -7.96 6.23 22.10
N LYS A 77 -7.36 6.41 23.28
CA LYS A 77 -5.93 6.75 23.42
C LYS A 77 -5.15 5.61 22.76
N GLN A 78 -4.25 5.93 21.85
CA GLN A 78 -3.37 4.96 21.17
C GLN A 78 -2.66 4.10 22.21
N ILE A 79 -3.11 2.85 22.39
CA ILE A 79 -2.41 1.88 23.24
C ILE A 79 -1.16 1.48 22.45
N GLN A 80 0.02 1.81 22.98
CA GLN A 80 1.28 1.24 22.49
C GLN A 80 1.09 -0.27 22.38
N ARG A 81 1.37 -0.83 21.20
CA ARG A 81 1.37 -2.28 21.01
C ARG A 81 2.55 -2.85 21.79
N GLU A 82 2.33 -3.22 23.05
CA GLU A 82 3.16 -4.21 23.71
C GLU A 82 2.59 -5.59 23.40
N GLY A 83 3.41 -6.43 22.76
CA GLY A 83 3.22 -7.88 22.73
C GLY A 83 3.41 -8.53 21.37
N GLY A 84 4.49 -9.32 21.26
CA GLY A 84 4.62 -10.44 20.32
C GLY A 84 5.82 -10.36 19.39
#